data_AF-A0A539EBW4-F1
#
_entry.id   AF-A0A539EBW4-F1
#
_cell.length_a   1.000
_cell.length_b   1.000
_cell.length_c   1.000
_cell.angle_alpha   90.00
_cell.angle_beta   90.00
_cell.angle_gamma   90.00
#
_symmetry.space_group_name_H-M   'P 1'
#
loop_
_entity.id
_entity.type
_entity.pdbx_description
1 polymer ?
#
loop_
_entity_poly.entity_id
_entity_poly.type
_entity_poly.pdbx_seq_one_letter_code
_entity_poly.pdbx_strand_id
1 'polypeptide(L)'
;MRVLVSGFEPFGGRKVNASWELARRLPTRVGRHEVRAVSLPVVYGRSWPALGRAVAEFRPDAVVALGEAPGKALRLERVAVNLRDGS
;
A
#
# COMPACT_ATOMS: atom_id res chain seq x y z
N MET A 1 7.88 16.98 1.51
CA MET A 1 7.95 15.62 2.05
C MET A 1 7.83 14.63 0.91
N ARG A 2 8.39 13.44 1.07
CA ARG A 2 8.23 12.29 0.21
C ARG A 2 7.26 11.32 0.87
N VAL A 3 6.19 10.97 0.17
CA VAL A 3 5.16 10.04 0.66
C VAL A 3 5.16 8.80 -0.22
N LEU A 4 5.41 7.64 0.39
CA LEU A 4 5.25 6.37 -0.28
C LEU A 4 3.82 5.88 -0.05
N VAL A 5 3.11 5.53 -1.11
CA VAL A 5 1.77 4.95 -1.04
C VAL A 5 1.83 3.54 -1.57
N SER A 6 1.44 2.55 -0.76
CA SER A 6 1.41 1.16 -1.20
C SER A 6 -0.01 0.68 -1.47
N GLY A 7 -0.17 -0.19 -2.45
CA GLY A 7 -1.37 -1.00 -2.65
C GLY A 7 -0.99 -2.44 -2.95
N PHE A 8 -1.95 -3.35 -2.92
CA PHE A 8 -1.73 -4.77 -3.20
C PHE A 8 -2.10 -5.14 -4.63
N GLU A 9 -1.35 -6.05 -5.23
CA GLU A 9 -1.70 -6.66 -6.52
C GLU A 9 -3.05 -7.42 -6.46
N PRO A 10 -3.66 -7.74 -7.61
CA PRO A 10 -4.86 -8.59 -7.63
C PRO A 10 -4.63 -9.97 -7.00
N PHE A 11 -5.66 -10.49 -6.34
CA PHE A 11 -5.65 -11.82 -5.72
C PHE A 11 -7.02 -12.49 -5.85
N GLY A 12 -7.08 -13.80 -5.61
CA GLY A 12 -8.32 -14.58 -5.64
C GLY A 12 -8.97 -14.65 -7.02
N GLY A 13 -8.16 -14.76 -8.09
CA GLY A 13 -8.64 -14.83 -9.48
C GLY A 13 -9.16 -13.50 -10.05
N ARG A 14 -9.09 -12.41 -9.29
CA ARG A 14 -9.51 -11.08 -9.74
C ARG A 14 -8.45 -10.44 -10.62
N LYS A 15 -8.89 -9.58 -11.55
CA LYS A 15 -8.00 -8.80 -12.43
C LYS A 15 -7.56 -7.46 -11.84
N VAL A 16 -8.26 -7.01 -10.79
CA VAL A 16 -8.04 -5.70 -10.16
C VAL A 16 -8.07 -5.82 -8.65
N ASN A 17 -7.40 -4.88 -7.98
CA ASN A 17 -7.45 -4.67 -6.55
C ASN A 17 -7.57 -3.15 -6.32
N ALA A 18 -8.62 -2.71 -5.64
CA ALA A 18 -8.93 -1.30 -5.48
C ALA A 18 -7.80 -0.51 -4.81
N SER A 19 -7.04 -1.15 -3.91
CA SER A 19 -5.90 -0.49 -3.24
C SER A 19 -4.79 -0.11 -4.22
N TRP A 20 -4.45 -0.99 -5.17
CA TRP A 20 -3.46 -0.68 -6.21
C TRP A 20 -4.01 0.26 -7.28
N GLU A 21 -5.27 0.09 -7.67
CA GLU A 21 -5.96 1.01 -8.58
C GLU A 21 -5.90 2.46 -8.06
N LEU A 22 -6.16 2.65 -6.76
CA LEU A 22 -6.10 3.96 -6.13
C LEU A 22 -4.66 4.48 -6.06
N ALA A 23 -3.74 3.68 -5.52
CA ALA A 23 -2.34 4.09 -5.34
C ALA A 23 -1.71 4.58 -6.65
N ARG A 24 -1.87 3.81 -7.75
CA ARG A 24 -1.22 4.15 -9.03
C ARG A 24 -1.84 5.34 -9.76
N ARG A 25 -3.06 5.74 -9.40
CA ARG A 25 -3.76 6.90 -10.00
C ARG A 25 -3.43 8.20 -9.27
N LEU A 26 -2.76 8.13 -8.12
CA LEU A 26 -2.29 9.33 -7.44
C LEU A 26 -1.27 10.05 -8.34
N PRO A 27 -1.32 11.39 -8.42
CA PRO A 27 -0.31 12.15 -9.12
C PRO A 27 1.04 11.98 -8.40
N THR A 28 2.13 12.12 -9.14
CA THR A 28 3.50 12.07 -8.58
C THR A 28 3.80 13.23 -7.63
N ARG A 29 2.92 14.23 -7.56
CA ARG A 29 3.00 15.37 -6.64
C ARG A 29 1.61 15.82 -6.18
N VAL A 30 1.46 16.06 -4.88
CA VAL A 30 0.27 16.65 -4.25
C VAL A 30 0.72 17.89 -3.48
N GLY A 31 0.35 19.08 -3.95
CA GLY A 31 0.90 20.33 -3.44
C GLY A 31 2.43 20.35 -3.55
N ARG A 32 3.13 20.51 -2.42
CA ARG A 32 4.61 20.47 -2.34
C ARG A 32 5.19 19.07 -2.05
N HIS A 33 4.36 18.04 -1.97
CA HIS A 33 4.76 16.70 -1.54
C HIS A 33 4.98 15.80 -2.76
N GLU A 34 6.12 15.13 -2.82
CA GLU A 34 6.39 14.08 -3.81
C GLU A 34 5.69 12.79 -3.36
N VAL A 35 5.01 12.14 -4.30
CA VAL A 35 4.25 10.91 -4.04
C VAL A 35 4.75 9.82 -4.96
N ARG A 36 5.08 8.67 -4.39
CA ARG A 36 5.45 7.46 -5.16
C ARG A 36 4.52 6.33 -4.78
N ALA A 37 3.96 5.66 -5.79
CA ALA A 37 3.16 4.46 -5.59
C ALA A 37 4.02 3.19 -5.71
N VAL A 38 3.74 2.17 -4.89
CA VAL A 38 4.35 0.84 -5.00
C VAL A 38 3.29 -0.26 -4.91
N SER A 39 3.38 -1.26 -5.79
CA SER A 39 2.55 -2.46 -5.72
C SER A 39 3.24 -3.51 -4.87
N LEU A 40 2.51 -4.08 -3.91
CA LEU A 40 2.98 -5.15 -3.03
C LEU A 40 2.35 -6.49 -3.43
N PRO A 41 3.10 -7.60 -3.32
CA PRO A 41 2.56 -8.92 -3.55
C PRO A 41 1.56 -9.32 -2.47
N VAL A 42 0.52 -10.09 -2.82
CA VAL A 42 -0.42 -10.67 -1.83
C VAL A 42 0.15 -11.97 -1.27
N VAL A 43 1.34 -11.86 -0.67
CA VAL A 43 2.08 -12.98 -0.08
C VAL A 43 2.78 -12.47 1.19
N TYR A 44 2.40 -12.99 2.36
CA TYR A 44 2.91 -12.53 3.67
C TYR A 44 4.44 -12.39 3.71
N GLY A 45 5.16 -13.43 3.28
CA GLY A 45 6.63 -13.46 3.33
C GLY A 45 7.33 -12.56 2.30
N ARG A 46 6.59 -11.97 1.34
CA ARG A 46 7.17 -11.14 0.27
C ARG A 46 6.72 -9.68 0.35
N SER A 47 5.56 -9.40 0.92
CA SER A 47 5.01 -8.04 1.01
C SER A 47 5.87 -7.12 1.88
N TRP A 48 6.27 -7.58 3.08
CA TRP A 48 7.11 -6.81 3.98
C TRP A 48 8.51 -6.52 3.40
N PRO A 49 9.27 -7.51 2.86
CA PRO A 49 10.53 -7.21 2.17
C PRO A 49 10.38 -6.30 0.94
N ALA A 50 9.28 -6.39 0.19
CA ALA A 50 9.02 -5.49 -0.93
C ALA A 50 8.80 -4.04 -0.46
N LEU A 51 8.00 -3.84 0.58
CA LEU A 51 7.80 -2.52 1.18
C LEU A 51 9.09 -1.95 1.76
N GLY A 52 9.87 -2.77 2.48
CA GLY A 52 11.16 -2.38 3.04
C GLY A 52 12.15 -1.90 1.97
N ARG A 53 12.22 -2.58 0.82
CA ARG A 53 13.04 -2.14 -0.33
C ARG A 53 12.56 -0.80 -0.89
N ALA A 54 11.26 -0.63 -1.07
CA ALA A 54 10.69 0.62 -1.57
C ALA A 54 10.96 1.79 -0.61
N VAL A 55 10.88 1.56 0.70
CA VAL A 55 11.25 2.54 1.73
C VAL A 55 12.74 2.87 1.68
N ALA A 56 13.62 1.87 1.56
CA ALA A 56 15.06 2.09 1.50
C ALA A 56 15.49 2.89 0.25
N GLU A 57 14.87 2.62 -0.90
CA GLU A 57 15.13 3.29 -2.18
C GLU A 57 14.59 4.73 -2.18
N PHE A 58 13.32 4.90 -1.81
CA PHE A 58 12.65 6.19 -1.92
C PHE A 58 12.90 7.12 -0.72
N ARG A 59 13.28 6.55 0.43
CA ARG A 59 13.51 7.24 1.71
C ARG A 59 12.35 8.20 2.08
N PRO A 60 11.09 7.73 2.11
CA PRO A 60 9.94 8.59 2.39
C PRO A 60 9.97 9.13 3.82
N ASP A 61 9.33 10.28 4.03
CA ASP A 61 9.02 10.82 5.36
C ASP A 61 7.78 10.14 5.97
N ALA A 62 6.90 9.60 5.11
CA ALA A 62 5.69 8.90 5.52
C ALA A 62 5.31 7.79 4.55
N VAL A 63 4.70 6.72 5.07
CA VAL A 63 4.13 5.62 4.30
C VAL A 63 2.62 5.57 4.55
N VAL A 64 1.84 5.53 3.47
CA VAL A 64 0.39 5.28 3.51
C VAL A 64 0.13 3.92 2.87
N ALA A 65 -0.16 2.91 3.70
CA ALA A 65 -0.47 1.58 3.23
C ALA A 65 -1.96 1.43 2.97
N LEU A 66 -2.34 1.21 1.71
CA LEU A 66 -3.72 0.96 1.33
C LEU A 66 -3.99 -0.54 1.25
N GLY A 67 -5.16 -0.94 1.76
CA GLY A 67 -5.72 -2.26 1.60
C GLY A 67 -7.11 -2.18 0.98
N GLU A 68 -7.59 -3.30 0.45
CA GLU A 68 -8.98 -3.46 0.07
C GLU A 68 -9.67 -4.36 1.08
N ALA A 69 -10.88 -3.98 1.49
CA ALA A 69 -11.69 -4.75 2.40
C ALA A 69 -13.18 -4.54 2.08
N PRO A 70 -14.07 -5.46 2.49
CA PRO A 70 -15.51 -5.30 2.29
C PRO A 70 -16.05 -4.00 2.89
N GLY A 71 -17.01 -3.39 2.19
CA GLY A 71 -17.67 -2.15 2.59
C GLY A 71 -17.68 -1.09 1.49
N LYS A 72 -18.25 0.08 1.78
CA LYS A 72 -18.37 1.23 0.84
C LYS A 72 -17.66 2.49 1.33
N ALA A 73 -17.12 2.48 2.54
CA ALA A 73 -16.50 3.65 3.17
C ALA A 73 -14.98 3.47 3.29
N LEU A 74 -14.26 4.59 3.24
CA LEU A 74 -12.85 4.63 3.63
C LEU A 74 -12.77 4.43 5.15
N ARG A 75 -11.84 3.57 5.59
CA ARG A 75 -11.54 3.33 7.00
C ARG A 75 -10.10 3.69 7.27
N LEU A 76 -9.87 4.39 8.39
CA LEU A 76 -8.54 4.66 8.89
C LEU A 76 -8.22 3.64 9.98
N GLU A 77 -7.16 2.87 9.78
CA GLU A 77 -6.69 1.92 10.78
C GLU A 77 -5.96 2.67 11.89
N ARG A 78 -6.39 2.43 13.14
CA ARG A 78 -5.81 3.09 14.33
C ARG A 78 -4.69 2.27 14.97
N VAL A 79 -4.77 0.95 14.85
CA VAL A 79 -3.87 0.02 15.55
C VAL A 79 -3.51 -1.13 14.60
N ALA A 80 -2.23 -1.49 14.56
CA ALA A 80 -1.75 -2.75 14.01
C ALA A 80 -1.40 -3.68 15.17
N VAL A 81 -1.80 -4.95 15.09
CA VAL A 81 -1.50 -5.97 16.11
C VAL A 81 -0.38 -6.88 15.62
N ASN A 82 0.48 -7.33 16.53
CA ASN A 82 1.52 -8.30 16.23
C ASN A 82 0.95 -9.73 16.24
N LEU A 83 0.03 -10.02 15.32
CA LEU A 83 -0.62 -11.31 15.15
C LEU A 83 -0.85 -11.56 13.66
N ARG A 84 -0.51 -12.78 13.21
CA ARG A 84 -0.88 -13.30 11.90
C ARG A 84 -1.70 -14.56 12.10
N ASP A 85 -3.00 -14.46 11.84
CA ASP A 85 -3.95 -15.56 11.90
C ASP A 85 -4.62 -15.71 10.53
N GLY A 86 -4.11 -16.63 9.71
CA GLY A 86 -4.48 -16.82 8.31
C GLY A 86 -3.37 -17.46 7.49
N SER A 87 -3.75 -18.16 6.43
CA SER A 87 -2.85 -18.85 5.49
C SER A 87 -2.30 -17.93 4.41
#